data_AF-A0A7S2ETR2-F1
#
_entry.id   AF-A0A7S2ETR2-F1
#
_cell.length_a   1.000
_cell.length_b   1.000
_cell.length_c   1.000
_cell.angle_alpha   90.00
_cell.angle_beta   90.00
_cell.angle_gamma   90.00
#
_symmetry.space_group_name_H-M   'P 1'
#
loop_
_entity.id
_entity.type
_entity.pdbx_description
1 polymer ?
#
loop_
_entity_poly.entity_id
_entity_poly.type
_entity_poly.pdbx_seq_one_letter_code
_entity_poly.pdbx_strand_id
1 'polypeptide(L)'
;FFCLPSPLRWREKKQSRFGVIYSKMRSGLFRVAVVVASVGLSSAFAPRSGTLTSYLPSGTNGPVPTHTQLGLFKFGAPAPAPVSVPPPVQGVGPEGCALPSPSGVNTLPDFQQGLIVAGIFSALGLGTALFSSFLSDITSQYEWVQTWRYSWPLLGAIYAALGVTHFTLEEQYCNIYPSQGAWGIWYLPGSAKFHVQWTGVAEILGGLGLLIGGAYDAFAPVYTNIPNLITASGIGSDSAAALAAVTVAVTPANIYMYTHGARLPVDGPEVPVVGHAIRGVMQIVLLGLLYQMGQGTFDELLHMK
;
A
#
# COMPACT_ATOMS: atom_id res chain seq x y z
N PHE A 1 -33.71 19.07 60.18
CA PHE A 1 -34.38 18.30 59.11
C PHE A 1 -33.88 18.77 57.76
N PHE A 2 -32.87 18.11 57.19
CA PHE A 2 -32.64 18.03 55.74
C PHE A 2 -31.83 16.75 55.49
N CYS A 3 -32.49 15.74 54.90
CA CYS A 3 -31.86 14.50 54.45
C CYS A 3 -31.19 14.72 53.10
N LEU A 4 -29.89 14.42 53.01
CA LEU A 4 -29.18 14.28 51.74
C LEU A 4 -29.31 12.83 51.23
N PRO A 5 -29.52 12.60 49.92
CA PRO A 5 -29.64 11.26 49.37
C PRO A 5 -28.27 10.60 49.19
N SER A 6 -28.18 9.31 49.51
CA SER A 6 -26.97 8.49 49.44
C SER A 6 -26.52 8.20 47.99
N PRO A 7 -25.20 8.19 47.69
CA PRO A 7 -24.63 8.11 46.34
C PRO A 7 -24.65 6.72 45.68
N LEU A 8 -25.18 5.69 46.35
CA LEU A 8 -25.08 4.30 45.88
C LEU A 8 -26.04 3.94 44.73
N ARG A 9 -27.11 4.72 44.50
CA ARG A 9 -28.14 4.39 43.49
C ARG A 9 -27.82 4.84 42.06
N TRP A 10 -26.74 5.61 41.87
CA TRP A 10 -26.34 6.14 40.55
C TRP A 10 -25.40 5.20 39.76
N ARG A 11 -24.78 4.20 40.40
CA ARG A 11 -23.83 3.28 39.75
C ARG A 11 -24.48 2.17 38.92
N GLU A 12 -25.59 1.59 39.37
CA GLU A 12 -26.17 0.42 38.70
C GLU A 12 -26.85 0.73 37.35
N LYS A 13 -27.41 1.94 37.18
CA LYS A 13 -28.07 2.32 35.92
C LYS A 13 -27.11 2.66 34.77
N LYS A 14 -25.85 3.00 35.06
CA LYS A 14 -24.84 3.22 33.99
C LYS A 14 -24.31 1.89 33.44
N GLN A 15 -24.07 0.91 34.30
CA GLN A 15 -23.44 -0.36 33.90
C GLN A 15 -24.26 -1.17 32.87
N SER A 16 -25.60 -1.15 32.93
CA SER A 16 -26.43 -1.87 31.96
C SER A 16 -26.52 -1.19 30.59
N ARG A 17 -26.37 0.14 30.52
CA ARG A 17 -26.33 0.88 29.24
C ARG A 17 -24.98 0.73 28.52
N PHE A 18 -23.88 0.59 29.26
CA PHE A 18 -22.55 0.37 28.68
C PHE A 18 -22.47 -0.96 27.92
N GLY A 19 -23.04 -2.06 28.44
CA GLY A 19 -23.01 -3.36 27.76
C GLY A 19 -23.72 -3.38 26.39
N VAL A 20 -24.82 -2.62 26.26
CA VAL A 20 -25.60 -2.54 25.01
C VAL A 20 -24.90 -1.67 23.96
N ILE A 21 -24.24 -0.59 24.39
CA ILE A 21 -23.46 0.29 23.49
C ILE A 21 -22.20 -0.43 23.00
N TYR A 22 -21.51 -1.16 23.88
CA TYR A 22 -20.28 -1.92 23.54
C TYR A 22 -20.56 -3.03 22.51
N SER A 23 -21.68 -3.75 22.66
CA SER A 23 -22.12 -4.78 21.71
C SER A 23 -22.47 -4.22 20.32
N LYS A 24 -23.16 -3.07 20.27
CA LYS A 24 -23.51 -2.39 19.01
C LYS A 24 -22.27 -1.79 18.31
N MET A 25 -21.32 -1.23 19.06
CA MET A 25 -20.06 -0.72 18.48
C MET A 25 -19.17 -1.85 17.93
N ARG A 26 -19.05 -2.98 18.64
CA ARG A 26 -18.29 -4.15 18.18
C ARG A 26 -18.81 -4.69 16.84
N SER A 27 -20.12 -4.71 16.63
CA SER A 27 -20.72 -5.16 15.37
C SER A 27 -20.61 -4.14 14.23
N GLY A 28 -20.61 -2.83 14.51
CA GLY A 28 -20.39 -1.77 13.53
C GLY A 28 -18.93 -1.69 13.05
N LEU A 29 -17.97 -1.72 13.97
CA LEU A 29 -16.53 -1.68 13.68
C LEU A 29 -16.06 -2.89 12.88
N PHE A 30 -16.59 -4.08 13.19
CA PHE A 30 -16.29 -5.28 12.41
C PHE A 30 -16.76 -5.15 10.96
N ARG A 31 -17.91 -4.51 10.71
CA ARG A 31 -18.44 -4.30 9.35
C ARG A 31 -17.62 -3.29 8.55
N VAL A 32 -17.16 -2.20 9.16
CA VAL A 32 -16.32 -1.20 8.48
C VAL A 32 -14.93 -1.78 8.17
N ALA A 33 -14.32 -2.50 9.10
CA ALA A 33 -13.03 -3.17 8.88
C ALA A 33 -13.12 -4.22 7.75
N VAL A 34 -14.21 -4.99 7.71
CA VAL A 34 -14.47 -5.95 6.62
C VAL A 34 -14.65 -5.24 5.28
N VAL A 35 -15.34 -4.10 5.21
CA VAL A 35 -15.53 -3.33 3.97
C VAL A 35 -14.23 -2.74 3.44
N VAL A 36 -13.39 -2.17 4.31
CA VAL A 36 -12.08 -1.61 3.89
C VAL A 36 -11.14 -2.73 3.44
N ALA A 37 -11.11 -3.86 4.16
CA ALA A 37 -10.32 -5.02 3.76
C ALA A 37 -10.82 -5.64 2.44
N SER A 38 -12.13 -5.70 2.21
CA SER A 38 -12.68 -6.26 0.98
C SER A 38 -12.52 -5.34 -0.23
N VAL A 39 -12.58 -4.02 -0.10
CA VAL A 39 -12.25 -3.12 -1.23
C VAL A 39 -10.76 -3.20 -1.59
N GLY A 40 -9.87 -3.35 -0.59
CA GLY A 40 -8.44 -3.59 -0.82
C GLY A 40 -8.16 -4.95 -1.49
N LEU A 41 -8.69 -6.05 -0.93
CA LEU A 41 -8.44 -7.41 -1.42
C LEU A 41 -9.20 -7.76 -2.71
N SER A 42 -10.40 -7.22 -2.95
CA SER A 42 -11.18 -7.55 -4.16
C SER A 42 -10.54 -7.00 -5.44
N SER A 43 -9.66 -6.00 -5.35
CA SER A 43 -8.84 -5.54 -6.48
C SER A 43 -7.64 -6.47 -6.77
N ALA A 44 -7.22 -7.29 -5.80
CA ALA A 44 -6.09 -8.22 -5.91
C ALA A 44 -6.51 -9.67 -6.25
N PHE A 45 -7.78 -10.05 -6.07
CA PHE A 45 -8.27 -11.43 -6.19
C PHE A 45 -9.53 -11.59 -7.05
N ALA A 46 -9.65 -10.87 -8.17
CA ALA A 46 -10.66 -11.20 -9.17
C ALA A 46 -10.25 -12.50 -9.92
N PRO A 47 -11.08 -13.56 -9.94
CA PRO A 47 -10.75 -14.81 -10.63
C PRO A 47 -10.74 -14.62 -12.15
N ARG A 48 -9.67 -15.12 -12.77
CA ARG A 48 -9.37 -15.06 -14.21
C ARG A 48 -10.36 -15.93 -15.00
N SER A 49 -11.43 -15.35 -15.56
CA SER A 49 -12.24 -16.01 -16.58
C SER A 49 -11.55 -15.87 -17.94
N GLY A 50 -10.59 -16.75 -18.22
CA GLY A 50 -9.91 -16.81 -19.51
C GLY A 50 -10.78 -17.52 -20.55
N THR A 51 -11.39 -16.74 -21.44
CA THR A 51 -12.00 -17.25 -22.67
C THR A 51 -10.89 -17.60 -23.65
N LEU A 52 -10.58 -18.89 -23.78
CA LEU A 52 -9.70 -19.43 -24.81
C LEU A 52 -10.39 -19.33 -26.18
N THR A 53 -10.05 -18.31 -26.96
CA THR A 53 -10.35 -18.26 -28.40
C THR A 53 -9.25 -19.01 -29.14
N SER A 54 -9.52 -20.28 -29.48
CA SER A 54 -8.69 -21.09 -30.36
C SER A 54 -8.74 -20.55 -31.79
N TYR A 55 -7.62 -20.03 -32.29
CA TYR A 55 -7.39 -19.79 -33.71
C TYR A 55 -7.06 -21.13 -34.39
N LEU A 56 -7.96 -21.63 -35.24
CA LEU A 56 -7.68 -22.71 -36.20
C LEU A 56 -7.25 -22.08 -37.53
N PRO A 57 -6.09 -22.45 -38.11
CA PRO A 57 -5.78 -22.10 -39.48
C PRO A 57 -6.46 -23.09 -40.43
N SER A 58 -7.23 -22.54 -41.37
CA SER A 58 -7.73 -23.23 -42.55
C SER A 58 -6.57 -23.42 -43.53
N GLY A 59 -6.24 -24.66 -43.90
CA GLY A 59 -5.13 -25.00 -44.78
C GLY A 59 -5.50 -26.16 -45.69
N THR A 60 -5.62 -25.85 -46.97
CA THR A 60 -6.11 -26.66 -48.08
C THR A 60 -5.18 -27.83 -48.47
N ASN A 61 -5.78 -28.98 -48.77
CA ASN A 61 -5.13 -30.12 -49.42
C ASN A 61 -4.71 -29.80 -50.86
N GLY A 62 -3.45 -30.10 -51.20
CA GLY A 62 -2.95 -30.11 -52.58
C GLY A 62 -1.87 -31.20 -52.73
N PRO A 63 -1.81 -31.91 -53.89
CA PRO A 63 -1.02 -33.13 -54.03
C PRO A 63 0.46 -32.87 -54.38
N VAL A 64 1.25 -33.86 -53.97
CA VAL A 64 2.69 -34.07 -54.17
C VAL A 64 3.09 -34.04 -55.65
N PRO A 65 4.28 -33.50 -55.97
CA PRO A 65 5.15 -34.22 -56.90
C PRO A 65 6.57 -34.43 -56.35
N THR A 66 7.00 -35.66 -56.60
CA THR A 66 8.30 -36.28 -56.40
C THR A 66 9.35 -35.66 -57.32
N HIS A 67 10.50 -35.23 -56.81
CA HIS A 67 11.75 -35.23 -57.60
C HIS A 67 12.96 -35.38 -56.67
N THR A 68 13.60 -36.54 -56.81
CA THR A 68 14.88 -36.93 -56.23
C THR A 68 16.00 -36.08 -56.81
N GLN A 69 16.66 -35.27 -55.97
CA GLN A 69 18.02 -34.81 -56.22
C GLN A 69 18.88 -35.13 -54.99
N LEU A 70 19.84 -36.05 -55.18
CA LEU A 70 20.93 -36.30 -54.24
C LEU A 70 21.92 -35.12 -54.33
N GLY A 71 21.63 -34.07 -53.56
CA GLY A 71 22.59 -33.02 -53.24
C GLY A 71 23.26 -33.34 -51.92
N LEU A 72 24.59 -33.24 -51.88
CA LEU A 72 25.40 -33.37 -50.67
C LEU A 72 25.02 -32.26 -49.66
N PHE A 73 24.15 -32.58 -48.70
CA PHE A 73 23.57 -31.60 -47.77
C PHE A 73 24.60 -31.10 -46.76
N LYS A 74 25.03 -29.84 -46.91
CA LYS A 74 25.47 -29.02 -45.78
C LYS A 74 24.25 -28.84 -44.86
N PHE A 75 24.27 -29.47 -43.69
CA PHE A 75 23.37 -29.14 -42.59
C PHE A 75 23.74 -27.77 -42.01
N GLY A 76 23.46 -26.70 -42.76
CA GLY A 76 23.30 -25.38 -42.16
C GLY A 76 21.94 -25.39 -41.47
N ALA A 77 21.93 -25.44 -40.14
CA ALA A 77 20.70 -25.21 -39.39
C ALA A 77 20.09 -23.89 -39.90
N PRO A 78 18.80 -23.87 -40.29
CA PRO A 78 18.15 -22.63 -40.67
C PRO A 78 18.33 -21.65 -39.52
N ALA A 79 18.86 -20.45 -39.83
CA ALA A 79 18.98 -19.40 -38.83
C ALA A 79 17.62 -19.24 -38.15
N PRO A 80 17.54 -19.28 -36.81
CA PRO A 80 16.27 -19.13 -36.11
C PRO A 80 15.63 -17.84 -36.61
N ALA A 81 14.37 -17.94 -37.07
CA ALA A 81 13.62 -16.78 -37.51
C ALA A 81 13.72 -15.69 -36.41
N PRO A 82 13.97 -14.42 -36.78
CA PRO A 82 14.07 -13.36 -35.79
C PRO A 82 12.79 -13.36 -34.96
N VAL A 83 12.95 -13.59 -33.66
CA VAL A 83 11.83 -13.58 -32.71
C VAL A 83 11.28 -12.16 -32.73
N SER A 84 10.08 -11.98 -33.28
CA SER A 84 9.42 -10.68 -33.30
C SER A 84 9.10 -10.29 -31.85
N VAL A 85 9.81 -9.30 -31.33
CA VAL A 85 9.55 -8.76 -29.99
C VAL A 85 8.15 -8.14 -30.03
N PRO A 86 7.22 -8.54 -29.14
CA PRO A 86 5.90 -7.95 -29.08
C PRO A 86 6.01 -6.44 -28.80
N PRO A 87 5.08 -5.62 -29.33
CA PRO A 87 5.10 -4.19 -29.10
C PRO A 87 4.99 -3.88 -27.60
N PRO A 88 5.64 -2.80 -27.12
CA PRO A 88 5.60 -2.42 -25.71
C PRO A 88 4.16 -2.12 -25.29
N VAL A 89 3.76 -2.68 -24.14
CA VAL A 89 2.44 -2.43 -23.55
C VAL A 89 2.56 -1.24 -22.62
N GLN A 90 1.72 -0.22 -22.81
CA GLN A 90 1.71 1.00 -21.98
C GLN A 90 1.65 0.65 -20.48
N GLY A 91 2.55 1.25 -19.71
CA GLY A 91 2.62 1.06 -18.26
C GLY A 91 3.21 -0.28 -17.81
N VAL A 92 3.78 -1.07 -18.72
CA VAL A 92 4.42 -2.36 -18.43
C VAL A 92 5.90 -2.32 -18.81
N GLY A 93 6.77 -2.51 -17.82
CA GLY A 93 8.21 -2.45 -17.97
C GLY A 93 8.73 -1.05 -18.35
N PRO A 94 10.06 -0.91 -18.55
CA PRO A 94 10.67 0.38 -18.85
C PRO A 94 10.17 1.00 -20.16
N GLU A 95 10.04 0.19 -21.22
CA GLU A 95 9.58 0.66 -22.53
C GLU A 95 8.10 1.08 -22.49
N GLY A 96 7.25 0.34 -21.79
CA GLY A 96 5.85 0.67 -21.62
C GLY A 96 5.62 1.94 -20.80
N CYS A 97 6.45 2.18 -19.78
CA CYS A 97 6.40 3.38 -18.94
C CYS A 97 6.99 4.63 -19.64
N ALA A 98 7.73 4.44 -20.73
CA ALA A 98 8.23 5.54 -21.57
C ALA A 98 7.17 6.04 -22.56
N LEU A 99 6.11 5.26 -22.82
CA LEU A 99 4.98 5.70 -23.64
C LEU A 99 4.18 6.79 -22.91
N PRO A 100 3.56 7.75 -23.62
CA PRO A 100 2.77 8.81 -22.99
C PRO A 100 1.74 8.26 -21.99
N SER A 101 1.82 8.70 -20.74
CA SER A 101 0.87 8.34 -19.69
C SER A 101 -0.42 9.15 -19.80
N PRO A 102 -1.54 8.73 -19.19
CA PRO A 102 -2.78 9.51 -19.18
C PRO A 102 -2.65 10.88 -18.49
N SER A 103 -1.76 10.98 -17.50
CA SER A 103 -1.48 12.26 -16.86
C SER A 103 -0.66 13.19 -17.76
N GLY A 104 0.01 12.64 -18.76
CA GLY A 104 0.94 13.34 -19.65
C GLY A 104 2.25 13.76 -18.98
N VAL A 105 2.44 13.48 -17.68
CA VAL A 105 3.57 14.01 -16.90
C VAL A 105 4.90 13.50 -17.46
N ASN A 106 5.00 12.22 -17.80
CA ASN A 106 6.21 11.64 -18.39
C ASN A 106 6.61 12.21 -19.77
N THR A 107 5.76 13.02 -20.41
CA THR A 107 6.13 13.71 -21.67
C THR A 107 6.68 15.13 -21.44
N LEU A 108 6.64 15.61 -20.20
CA LEU A 108 7.20 16.91 -19.81
C LEU A 108 8.72 16.82 -19.62
N PRO A 109 9.46 17.94 -19.73
CA PRO A 109 10.85 18.00 -19.32
C PRO A 109 11.04 17.57 -17.86
N ASP A 110 12.12 16.84 -17.58
CA ASP A 110 12.42 16.27 -16.26
C ASP A 110 12.27 17.24 -15.09
N PHE A 111 12.71 18.50 -15.27
CA PHE A 111 12.55 19.53 -14.25
C PHE A 111 11.08 19.75 -13.86
N GLN A 112 10.17 19.78 -14.84
CA GLN A 112 8.74 19.93 -14.59
C GLN A 112 8.15 18.69 -13.92
N GLN A 113 8.60 17.50 -14.32
CA GLN A 113 8.21 16.25 -13.65
C GLN A 113 8.64 16.26 -12.18
N GLY A 114 9.88 16.65 -11.90
CA GLY A 114 10.42 16.79 -10.54
C GLY A 114 9.63 17.79 -9.70
N LEU A 115 9.23 18.93 -10.26
CA LEU A 115 8.36 19.90 -9.57
C LEU A 115 6.99 19.32 -9.21
N ILE A 116 6.40 18.51 -10.09
CA ILE A 116 5.11 17.83 -9.82
C ILE A 116 5.27 16.84 -8.67
N VAL A 117 6.34 16.03 -8.69
CA VAL A 117 6.65 15.08 -7.60
C VAL A 117 6.84 15.81 -6.28
N ALA A 118 7.64 16.88 -6.27
CA ALA A 118 7.86 17.71 -5.08
C ALA A 118 6.55 18.34 -4.57
N GLY A 119 5.68 18.80 -5.48
CA GLY A 119 4.35 19.28 -5.14
C GLY A 119 3.47 18.23 -4.49
N ILE A 120 3.48 16.99 -5.01
CA ILE A 120 2.73 15.86 -4.42
C ILE A 120 3.26 15.55 -3.01
N PHE A 121 4.57 15.43 -2.82
CA PHE A 121 5.15 15.21 -1.49
C PHE A 121 4.83 16.34 -0.51
N SER A 122 4.86 17.59 -0.96
CA SER A 122 4.50 18.76 -0.15
C SER A 122 3.02 18.70 0.26
N ALA A 123 2.13 18.34 -0.66
CA ALA A 123 0.70 18.18 -0.39
C ALA A 123 0.43 17.03 0.59
N LEU A 124 1.13 15.90 0.45
CA LEU A 124 1.05 14.79 1.39
C LEU A 124 1.51 15.20 2.78
N GLY A 125 2.68 15.83 2.91
CA GLY A 125 3.22 16.28 4.19
C GLY A 125 2.32 17.29 4.90
N LEU A 126 1.89 18.33 4.19
CA LEU A 126 0.97 19.34 4.72
C LEU A 126 -0.38 18.73 5.09
N GLY A 127 -0.94 17.89 4.21
CA GLY A 127 -2.20 17.20 4.44
C GLY A 127 -2.13 16.30 5.68
N THR A 128 -1.06 15.52 5.83
CA THR A 128 -0.82 14.68 7.01
C THR A 128 -0.73 15.50 8.29
N ALA A 129 -0.01 16.62 8.28
CA ALA A 129 0.10 17.50 9.45
C ALA A 129 -1.25 18.10 9.86
N LEU A 130 -2.02 18.62 8.90
CA LEU A 130 -3.35 19.17 9.12
C LEU A 130 -4.33 18.10 9.63
N PHE A 131 -4.33 16.93 8.99
CA PHE A 131 -5.20 15.83 9.38
C PHE A 131 -4.84 15.26 10.75
N SER A 132 -3.55 15.13 11.08
CA SER A 132 -3.09 14.72 12.40
C SER A 132 -3.51 15.72 13.49
N SER A 133 -3.39 17.02 13.21
CA SER A 133 -3.84 18.07 14.13
C SER A 133 -5.35 18.00 14.37
N PHE A 134 -6.13 17.84 13.29
CA PHE A 134 -7.57 17.63 13.36
C PHE A 134 -7.93 16.38 14.16
N LEU A 135 -7.26 15.24 13.90
CA LEU A 135 -7.46 14.00 14.65
C LEU A 135 -7.17 14.20 16.16
N SER A 136 -6.14 14.97 16.50
CA SER A 136 -5.77 15.26 17.89
C SER A 136 -6.86 16.07 18.58
N ASP A 137 -7.40 17.08 17.90
CA ASP A 137 -8.48 17.90 18.42
C ASP A 137 -9.74 17.05 18.67
N ILE A 138 -10.21 16.29 17.67
CA ILE A 138 -11.42 15.48 17.82
C ILE A 138 -11.26 14.35 18.85
N THR A 139 -10.08 13.76 18.98
CA THR A 139 -9.83 12.72 19.99
C THR A 139 -9.80 13.30 21.40
N SER A 140 -9.40 14.55 21.57
CA SER A 140 -9.47 15.24 22.86
C SER A 140 -10.90 15.61 23.25
N GLN A 141 -11.74 15.94 22.28
CA GLN A 141 -13.11 16.40 22.51
C GLN A 141 -14.13 15.27 22.66
N TYR A 142 -13.92 14.14 21.99
CA TYR A 142 -14.94 13.09 21.86
C TYR A 142 -14.44 11.71 22.31
N GLU A 143 -14.96 11.22 23.43
CA GLU A 143 -14.62 9.90 24.01
C GLU A 143 -14.87 8.74 23.02
N TRP A 144 -15.94 8.81 22.22
CA TRP A 144 -16.22 7.76 21.23
C TRP A 144 -15.15 7.66 20.13
N VAL A 145 -14.46 8.78 19.83
CA VAL A 145 -13.33 8.79 18.89
C VAL A 145 -12.09 8.17 19.56
N GLN A 146 -11.90 8.37 20.86
CA GLN A 146 -10.86 7.65 21.61
C GLN A 146 -11.09 6.13 21.58
N THR A 147 -12.33 5.69 21.70
CA THR A 147 -12.69 4.26 21.59
C THR A 147 -12.34 3.67 20.22
N TRP A 148 -12.24 4.49 19.15
CA TRP A 148 -11.79 4.01 17.85
C TRP A 148 -10.30 3.59 17.85
N ARG A 149 -9.48 4.12 18.76
CA ARG A 149 -8.05 3.76 18.89
C ARG A 149 -7.83 2.28 19.20
N TYR A 150 -8.80 1.62 19.84
CA TYR A 150 -8.75 0.16 20.07
C TYR A 150 -8.76 -0.67 18.77
N SER A 151 -9.15 -0.06 17.63
CA SER A 151 -9.10 -0.71 16.32
C SER A 151 -7.83 -0.44 15.55
N TRP A 152 -7.02 0.56 15.94
CA TRP A 152 -5.81 0.93 15.24
C TRP A 152 -4.75 -0.18 15.15
N PRO A 153 -4.62 -1.11 16.13
CA PRO A 153 -3.71 -2.25 15.98
C PRO A 153 -4.04 -3.12 14.75
N LEU A 154 -5.28 -3.11 14.26
CA LEU A 154 -5.67 -3.82 13.04
C LEU A 154 -4.97 -3.28 11.79
N LEU A 155 -4.52 -2.02 11.79
CA LEU A 155 -3.66 -1.50 10.71
C LEU A 155 -2.36 -2.30 10.64
N GLY A 156 -1.81 -2.75 11.77
CA GLY A 156 -0.63 -3.62 11.79
C GLY A 156 -0.86 -4.94 11.05
N ALA A 157 -2.03 -5.56 11.23
CA ALA A 157 -2.40 -6.77 10.47
C ALA A 157 -2.51 -6.51 8.97
N ILE A 158 -3.05 -5.35 8.57
CA ILE A 158 -3.15 -4.95 7.16
C ILE A 158 -1.76 -4.76 6.57
N TYR A 159 -0.86 -4.04 7.25
CA TYR A 159 0.54 -3.88 6.80
C TYR A 159 1.26 -5.21 6.69
N ALA A 160 1.07 -6.12 7.65
CA ALA A 160 1.68 -7.43 7.56
C ALA A 160 1.19 -8.22 6.33
N ALA A 161 -0.10 -8.14 6.01
CA ALA A 161 -0.66 -8.76 4.81
C ALA A 161 -0.13 -8.11 3.52
N LEU A 162 -0.02 -6.77 3.47
CA LEU A 162 0.56 -6.04 2.34
C LEU A 162 2.06 -6.33 2.15
N GLY A 163 2.80 -6.53 3.24
CA GLY A 163 4.20 -6.92 3.15
C GLY A 163 4.37 -8.31 2.55
N VAL A 164 3.44 -9.24 2.79
CA VAL A 164 3.43 -10.56 2.11
C VAL A 164 3.21 -10.42 0.60
N THR A 165 2.38 -9.46 0.14
CA THR A 165 2.11 -9.30 -1.29
C THR A 165 3.32 -8.84 -2.08
N HIS A 166 4.31 -8.20 -1.45
CA HIS A 166 5.58 -7.87 -2.10
C HIS A 166 6.35 -9.12 -2.58
N PHE A 167 6.14 -10.28 -1.95
CA PHE A 167 6.77 -11.54 -2.35
C PHE A 167 5.89 -12.37 -3.28
N THR A 168 4.56 -12.36 -3.07
CA THR A 168 3.63 -13.17 -3.87
C THR A 168 3.28 -12.51 -5.20
N LEU A 169 3.37 -11.17 -5.28
CA LEU A 169 3.11 -10.37 -6.48
C LEU A 169 4.35 -9.55 -6.89
N GLU A 170 5.55 -10.08 -6.65
CA GLU A 170 6.84 -9.39 -6.83
C GLU A 170 6.96 -8.69 -8.19
N GLU A 171 6.60 -9.37 -9.28
CA GLU A 171 6.65 -8.81 -10.64
C GLU A 171 5.76 -7.56 -10.78
N GLN A 172 4.58 -7.58 -10.17
CA GLN A 172 3.64 -6.46 -10.23
C GLN A 172 4.16 -5.25 -9.45
N TYR A 173 4.76 -5.47 -8.28
CA TYR A 173 5.41 -4.41 -7.51
C TYR A 173 6.67 -3.88 -8.19
N CYS A 174 7.45 -4.76 -8.84
CA CYS A 174 8.62 -4.34 -9.62
C CYS A 174 8.21 -3.47 -10.81
N ASN A 175 7.04 -3.71 -11.41
CA ASN A 175 6.53 -2.90 -12.53
C ASN A 175 6.26 -1.44 -12.15
N ILE A 176 5.81 -1.20 -10.93
CA ILE A 176 5.51 0.15 -10.43
C ILE A 176 6.69 0.81 -9.72
N TYR A 177 7.85 0.13 -9.63
CA TYR A 177 9.06 0.73 -9.11
C TYR A 177 9.59 1.78 -10.11
N PRO A 178 9.89 3.02 -9.67
CA PRO A 178 10.32 4.05 -10.61
C PRO A 178 11.64 3.66 -11.30
N SER A 179 11.66 3.83 -12.62
CA SER A 179 12.85 3.55 -13.43
C SER A 179 14.00 4.51 -13.10
N GLN A 180 15.24 4.10 -13.39
CA GLN A 180 16.41 4.97 -13.19
C GLN A 180 16.28 6.22 -14.05
N GLY A 181 16.48 7.39 -13.43
CA GLY A 181 16.30 8.69 -14.06
C GLY A 181 14.86 9.21 -14.02
N ALA A 182 13.90 8.48 -13.42
CA ALA A 182 12.52 8.96 -13.33
C ALA A 182 12.47 10.37 -12.69
N TRP A 183 11.70 11.25 -13.33
CA TRP A 183 11.54 12.66 -12.96
C TRP A 183 12.84 13.49 -12.89
N GLY A 184 13.94 12.99 -13.47
CA GLY A 184 15.27 13.60 -13.41
C GLY A 184 15.95 13.57 -12.05
N ILE A 185 15.34 12.96 -11.03
CA ILE A 185 15.84 12.96 -9.64
C ILE A 185 15.94 11.56 -9.02
N TRP A 186 15.36 10.54 -9.66
CA TRP A 186 15.32 9.19 -9.11
C TRP A 186 16.51 8.33 -9.57
N TYR A 187 17.56 8.28 -8.74
CA TYR A 187 18.78 7.49 -8.98
C TYR A 187 19.10 6.60 -7.78
N LEU A 188 18.12 5.80 -7.35
CA LEU A 188 18.28 4.95 -6.17
C LEU A 188 19.10 3.70 -6.52
N PRO A 189 20.21 3.41 -5.83
CA PRO A 189 21.03 2.24 -6.12
C PRO A 189 20.31 0.96 -5.69
N GLY A 190 20.41 -0.07 -6.53
CA GLY A 190 19.75 -1.36 -6.30
C GLY A 190 18.82 -1.73 -7.44
N SER A 191 18.27 -2.94 -7.38
CA SER A 191 17.26 -3.41 -8.33
C SER A 191 15.85 -3.15 -7.78
N ALA A 192 14.87 -3.01 -8.67
CA ALA A 192 13.45 -2.95 -8.27
C ALA A 192 13.09 -4.10 -7.32
N LYS A 193 13.54 -5.31 -7.64
CA LYS A 193 13.37 -6.51 -6.82
C LYS A 193 13.92 -6.35 -5.40
N PHE A 194 15.15 -5.84 -5.25
CA PHE A 194 15.71 -5.57 -3.94
C PHE A 194 14.81 -4.61 -3.14
N HIS A 195 14.39 -3.51 -3.76
CA HIS A 195 13.56 -2.51 -3.09
C HIS A 195 12.20 -3.07 -2.65
N VAL A 196 11.52 -3.79 -3.53
CA VAL A 196 10.25 -4.46 -3.25
C VAL A 196 10.39 -5.47 -2.11
N GLN A 197 11.45 -6.27 -2.11
CA GLN A 197 11.63 -7.30 -1.08
C GLN A 197 11.92 -6.69 0.30
N TRP A 198 12.80 -5.69 0.42
CA TRP A 198 13.10 -5.13 1.74
C TRP A 198 11.91 -4.32 2.28
N THR A 199 11.15 -3.60 1.43
CA THR A 199 9.93 -2.91 1.88
C THR A 199 8.90 -3.93 2.36
N GLY A 200 8.76 -5.07 1.67
CA GLY A 200 7.92 -6.18 2.11
C GLY A 200 8.32 -6.71 3.50
N VAL A 201 9.62 -6.91 3.76
CA VAL A 201 10.11 -7.28 5.11
C VAL A 201 9.76 -6.20 6.13
N ALA A 202 10.02 -4.93 5.81
CA ALA A 202 9.78 -3.82 6.73
C ALA A 202 8.28 -3.68 7.08
N GLU A 203 7.39 -3.86 6.10
CA GLU A 203 5.93 -3.86 6.31
C GLU A 203 5.47 -5.05 7.15
N ILE A 204 6.02 -6.25 6.95
CA ILE A 204 5.71 -7.42 7.79
C ILE A 204 6.12 -7.17 9.24
N LEU A 205 7.39 -6.77 9.45
CA LEU A 205 7.92 -6.57 10.81
C LEU A 205 7.25 -5.40 11.52
N GLY A 206 7.11 -4.25 10.85
CA GLY A 206 6.40 -3.10 11.39
C GLY A 206 4.91 -3.38 11.60
N GLY A 207 4.27 -4.13 10.69
CA GLY A 207 2.88 -4.54 10.81
C GLY A 207 2.64 -5.43 12.02
N LEU A 208 3.45 -6.47 12.20
CA LEU A 208 3.36 -7.35 13.35
C LEU A 208 3.71 -6.64 14.65
N GLY A 209 4.74 -5.78 14.64
CA GLY A 209 5.12 -4.97 15.80
C GLY A 209 4.02 -4.01 16.24
N LEU A 210 3.37 -3.33 15.28
CA LEU A 210 2.22 -2.47 15.56
C LEU A 210 1.00 -3.26 16.05
N LEU A 211 0.73 -4.43 15.46
CA LEU A 211 -0.39 -5.28 15.88
C LEU A 211 -0.20 -5.75 17.32
N ILE A 212 1.00 -6.26 17.65
CA ILE A 212 1.30 -6.80 18.98
C ILE A 212 1.40 -5.67 20.01
N GLY A 213 2.19 -4.63 19.71
CA GLY A 213 2.39 -3.48 20.61
C GLY A 213 1.11 -2.71 20.83
N GLY A 214 0.39 -2.37 19.76
CA GLY A 214 -0.88 -1.67 19.85
C GLY A 214 -1.98 -2.48 20.52
N ALA A 215 -2.05 -3.81 20.29
CA ALA A 215 -3.02 -4.64 21.00
C ALA A 215 -2.68 -4.74 22.50
N TYR A 216 -1.40 -4.78 22.84
CA TYR A 216 -0.97 -4.75 24.22
C TYR A 216 -1.36 -3.40 24.87
N ASP A 217 -1.03 -2.27 24.25
CA ASP A 217 -1.41 -0.94 24.74
C ASP A 217 -2.93 -0.80 24.93
N ALA A 218 -3.70 -1.40 24.03
CA ALA A 218 -5.16 -1.35 24.07
C ALA A 218 -5.78 -2.25 25.14
N PHE A 219 -5.19 -3.42 25.44
CA PHE A 219 -5.86 -4.46 26.25
C PHE A 219 -5.13 -4.87 27.52
N ALA A 220 -3.84 -4.54 27.66
CA ALA A 220 -3.09 -4.87 28.86
C ALA A 220 -3.46 -3.95 30.03
N PRO A 221 -3.34 -4.44 31.29
CA PRO A 221 -3.49 -3.60 32.45
C PRO A 221 -2.43 -2.49 32.48
N VAL A 222 -2.82 -1.28 32.92
CA VAL A 222 -2.01 -0.03 32.93
C VAL A 222 -0.65 -0.15 33.63
N TYR A 223 -0.47 -1.14 34.50
CA TYR A 223 0.76 -1.36 35.26
C TYR A 223 1.77 -2.31 34.58
N THR A 224 1.51 -2.72 33.34
CA THR A 224 2.38 -3.67 32.63
C THR A 224 3.21 -2.91 31.60
N ASN A 225 4.53 -2.96 31.74
CA ASN A 225 5.45 -2.28 30.83
C ASN A 225 5.65 -3.12 29.56
N ILE A 226 5.48 -2.48 28.40
CA ILE A 226 5.85 -3.07 27.10
C ILE A 226 7.37 -3.07 26.95
N PRO A 227 7.97 -4.09 26.32
CA PRO A 227 9.37 -4.03 25.92
C PRO A 227 9.61 -2.91 24.91
N ASN A 228 10.54 -2.03 25.25
CA ASN A 228 11.12 -1.04 24.35
C ASN A 228 11.80 -1.76 23.18
N LEU A 229 11.63 -1.27 21.96
CA LEU A 229 12.32 -1.84 20.79
C LEU A 229 13.46 -0.91 20.36
N ILE A 230 13.13 0.29 19.93
CA ILE A 230 14.07 1.33 19.47
C ILE A 230 14.09 2.47 20.48
N THR A 231 12.92 2.89 20.94
CA THR A 231 12.76 4.00 21.88
C THR A 231 12.08 3.52 23.17
N ALA A 232 12.08 4.36 24.20
CA ALA A 232 11.37 4.11 25.46
C ALA A 232 9.84 4.17 25.31
N SER A 233 9.34 4.53 24.13
CA SER A 233 7.92 4.61 23.79
C SER A 233 7.30 3.25 23.45
N GLY A 234 8.11 2.21 23.34
CA GLY A 234 7.65 0.84 23.19
C GLY A 234 7.41 0.41 21.75
N ILE A 235 7.34 -0.92 21.56
CA ILE A 235 7.23 -1.57 20.23
C ILE A 235 6.08 -1.05 19.37
N GLY A 236 4.93 -0.70 19.96
CA GLY A 236 3.76 -0.20 19.22
C GLY A 236 4.06 1.14 18.54
N SER A 237 4.60 2.09 19.31
CA SER A 237 4.97 3.41 18.81
C SER A 237 6.12 3.31 17.80
N ASP A 238 7.16 2.54 18.13
CA ASP A 238 8.33 2.35 17.25
C ASP A 238 7.93 1.79 15.89
N SER A 239 7.03 0.79 15.92
CA SER A 239 6.53 0.15 14.70
C SER A 239 5.64 1.08 13.88
N ALA A 240 4.79 1.89 14.52
CA ALA A 240 3.98 2.88 13.80
C ALA A 240 4.86 3.94 13.12
N ALA A 241 5.90 4.43 13.79
CA ALA A 241 6.85 5.37 13.21
C ALA A 241 7.63 4.74 12.04
N ALA A 242 8.08 3.49 12.18
CA ALA A 242 8.73 2.76 11.10
C ALA A 242 7.79 2.55 9.89
N LEU A 243 6.53 2.19 10.13
CA LEU A 243 5.52 2.05 9.07
C LEU A 243 5.20 3.38 8.39
N ALA A 244 5.19 4.50 9.13
CA ALA A 244 5.07 5.83 8.54
C ALA A 244 6.24 6.11 7.59
N ALA A 245 7.48 5.83 8.03
CA ALA A 245 8.68 6.01 7.22
C ALA A 245 8.67 5.11 5.97
N VAL A 246 8.29 3.84 6.10
CA VAL A 246 8.14 2.91 4.96
C VAL A 246 7.07 3.40 3.99
N THR A 247 5.93 3.90 4.49
CA THR A 247 4.86 4.46 3.66
C THR A 247 5.36 5.63 2.82
N VAL A 248 6.14 6.53 3.43
CA VAL A 248 6.81 7.63 2.70
C VAL A 248 7.79 7.05 1.67
N ALA A 249 8.58 6.04 2.02
CA ALA A 249 9.57 5.41 1.14
C ALA A 249 8.95 4.70 -0.08
N VAL A 250 7.75 4.13 0.03
CA VAL A 250 7.03 3.46 -1.08
C VAL A 250 6.13 4.42 -1.87
N THR A 251 5.92 5.66 -1.38
CA THR A 251 5.13 6.69 -2.06
C THR A 251 5.57 6.97 -3.52
N PRO A 252 6.87 6.98 -3.85
CA PRO A 252 7.33 7.14 -5.23
C PRO A 252 6.69 6.13 -6.20
N ALA A 253 6.41 4.90 -5.77
CA ALA A 253 5.74 3.93 -6.63
C ALA A 253 4.31 4.36 -6.99
N ASN A 254 3.55 4.90 -6.03
CA ASN A 254 2.22 5.46 -6.28
C ASN A 254 2.26 6.67 -7.23
N ILE A 255 3.26 7.54 -7.08
CA ILE A 255 3.48 8.69 -7.96
C ILE A 255 3.91 8.22 -9.36
N TYR A 256 4.68 7.14 -9.46
CA TYR A 256 5.14 6.58 -10.72
C TYR A 256 3.98 5.99 -11.54
N MET A 257 3.05 5.31 -10.88
CA MET A 257 1.80 4.89 -11.53
C MET A 257 1.03 6.08 -12.13
N TYR A 258 0.96 7.22 -11.43
CA TYR A 258 0.32 8.43 -11.95
C TYR A 258 1.10 9.06 -13.10
N THR A 259 2.41 9.21 -12.94
CA THR A 259 3.25 10.01 -13.86
C THR A 259 3.70 9.27 -15.11
N HIS A 260 3.91 7.96 -15.02
CA HIS A 260 4.42 7.10 -16.10
C HIS A 260 3.41 6.01 -16.51
N GLY A 261 2.20 6.02 -15.94
CA GLY A 261 1.13 5.08 -16.28
C GLY A 261 1.42 3.64 -15.84
N ALA A 262 2.36 3.42 -14.92
CA ALA A 262 2.73 2.08 -14.46
C ALA A 262 1.51 1.35 -13.84
N ARG A 263 1.32 0.09 -14.21
CA ARG A 263 0.12 -0.69 -13.87
C ARG A 263 0.32 -1.66 -12.71
N LEU A 264 -0.69 -1.75 -11.85
CA LEU A 264 -0.82 -2.72 -10.77
C LEU A 264 -2.31 -3.13 -10.62
N PRO A 265 -2.70 -4.37 -11.00
CA PRO A 265 -1.87 -5.43 -11.59
C PRO A 265 -1.44 -5.09 -13.02
N VAL A 266 -0.38 -5.76 -13.52
CA VAL A 266 0.20 -5.54 -14.86
C VAL A 266 -0.84 -5.72 -15.97
N ASP A 267 -1.65 -6.76 -15.87
CA ASP A 267 -2.76 -7.07 -16.79
C ASP A 267 -4.05 -6.28 -16.47
N GLY A 268 -4.00 -5.37 -15.50
CA GLY A 268 -5.15 -4.65 -14.99
C GLY A 268 -5.55 -3.45 -15.84
N PRO A 269 -6.79 -2.94 -15.64
CA PRO A 269 -7.16 -1.66 -16.21
C PRO A 269 -6.28 -0.55 -15.64
N GLU A 270 -6.08 0.47 -16.45
CA GLU A 270 -5.38 1.67 -16.02
C GLU A 270 -6.15 2.41 -14.92
N VAL A 271 -5.42 2.91 -13.93
CA VAL A 271 -6.01 3.70 -12.84
C VAL A 271 -6.31 5.10 -13.38
N PRO A 272 -7.58 5.57 -13.32
CA PRO A 272 -7.90 6.92 -13.78
C PRO A 272 -7.22 7.97 -12.89
N VAL A 273 -6.98 9.17 -13.43
CA VAL A 273 -6.33 10.29 -12.72
C VAL A 273 -7.00 10.60 -11.37
N VAL A 274 -8.34 10.56 -11.32
CA VAL A 274 -9.11 10.74 -10.07
C VAL A 274 -8.81 9.63 -9.05
N GLY A 275 -8.56 8.41 -9.52
CA GLY A 275 -8.15 7.29 -8.66
C GLY A 275 -6.82 7.56 -7.95
N HIS A 276 -5.86 8.22 -8.60
CA HIS A 276 -4.61 8.64 -7.96
C HIS A 276 -4.84 9.72 -6.90
N ALA A 277 -5.74 10.67 -7.15
CA ALA A 277 -6.09 11.69 -6.16
C ALA A 277 -6.73 11.06 -4.91
N ILE A 278 -7.64 10.09 -5.08
CA ILE A 278 -8.23 9.34 -3.96
C ILE A 278 -7.16 8.59 -3.17
N ARG A 279 -6.23 7.91 -3.85
CA ARG A 279 -5.09 7.25 -3.19
C ARG A 279 -4.26 8.25 -2.37
N GLY A 280 -3.99 9.44 -2.91
CA GLY A 280 -3.28 10.50 -2.20
C GLY A 280 -4.00 10.95 -0.92
N VAL A 281 -5.32 11.13 -0.96
CA VAL A 281 -6.13 11.47 0.22
C VAL A 281 -6.10 10.34 1.26
N MET A 282 -6.28 9.09 0.83
CA MET A 282 -6.19 7.94 1.73
C MET A 282 -4.80 7.82 2.36
N GLN A 283 -3.76 8.17 1.62
CA GLN A 283 -2.39 8.17 2.12
C GLN A 283 -2.17 9.26 3.18
N ILE A 284 -2.76 10.45 3.03
CA ILE A 284 -2.78 11.49 4.08
C ILE A 284 -3.42 10.95 5.36
N VAL A 285 -4.56 10.27 5.23
CA VAL A 285 -5.28 9.68 6.37
C VAL A 285 -4.43 8.63 7.06
N LEU A 286 -3.84 7.71 6.28
CA LEU A 286 -2.99 6.63 6.78
C LEU A 286 -1.75 7.16 7.51
N LEU A 287 -1.03 8.10 6.89
CA LEU A 287 0.14 8.73 7.48
C LEU A 287 -0.22 9.52 8.75
N GLY A 288 -1.38 10.19 8.79
CA GLY A 288 -1.81 10.89 10.00
C GLY A 288 -2.13 9.94 11.16
N LEU A 289 -2.75 8.79 10.88
CA LEU A 289 -3.00 7.76 11.89
C LEU A 289 -1.69 7.15 12.41
N LEU A 290 -0.76 6.81 11.51
CA LEU A 290 0.55 6.29 11.88
C LEU A 290 1.37 7.32 12.67
N TYR A 291 1.28 8.60 12.30
CA TYR A 291 1.92 9.68 13.04
C TYR A 291 1.39 9.77 14.48
N GLN A 292 0.07 9.71 14.69
CA GLN A 292 -0.49 9.73 16.04
C GLN A 292 -0.05 8.52 16.89
N MET A 293 0.04 7.33 16.30
CA MET A 293 0.54 6.14 17.00
C MET A 293 2.05 6.20 17.27
N GLY A 294 2.81 6.75 16.33
CA GLY A 294 4.26 6.89 16.41
C GLY A 294 4.74 8.11 17.19
N GLN A 295 3.84 8.93 17.74
CA GLN A 295 4.19 10.23 18.32
C GLN A 295 5.24 10.13 19.43
N GLY A 296 5.11 9.16 20.35
CA GLY A 296 6.10 8.96 21.41
C GLY A 296 7.51 8.70 20.85
N THR A 297 7.60 7.83 19.84
CA THR A 297 8.87 7.55 19.15
C THR A 297 9.44 8.80 18.50
N PHE A 298 8.62 9.58 17.79
CA PHE A 298 9.09 10.82 17.15
C PHE A 298 9.57 11.84 18.18
N ASP A 299 8.85 12.00 19.29
CA ASP A 299 9.23 12.90 20.37
C ASP A 299 10.58 12.47 20.96
N GLU A 300 10.79 11.18 21.24
CA GLU A 300 12.08 10.69 21.75
C GLU A 300 13.22 10.90 20.76
N LEU A 301 13.01 10.60 19.47
CA LEU A 301 14.01 10.81 18.43
C LEU A 301 14.42 12.29 18.31
N LEU A 302 13.48 13.23 18.44
CA LEU A 302 13.74 14.67 18.35
C LEU A 302 14.42 15.26 19.60
N HIS A 303 14.29 14.60 20.76
CA HIS A 303 14.83 15.07 22.04
C HIS A 303 16.08 14.30 22.50
N MET A 304 16.57 13.32 21.72
CA MET A 304 17.88 12.70 21.96
C MET A 304 18.99 13.74 21.79
N LYS A 305 19.58 14.13 22.93
CA LYS A 305 20.78 14.96 23.01
C LYS A 305 22.03 14.10 23.11
#